data_AF-A0A835U3D0-F1
#
_entry.id   AF-A0A835U3D0-F1
#
_cell.length_a   1.000
_cell.length_b   1.000
_cell.length_c   1.000
_cell.angle_alpha   90.00
_cell.angle_beta   90.00
_cell.angle_gamma   90.00
#
_symmetry.space_group_name_H-M   'P 1'
#
loop_
_entity.id
_entity.type
_entity.pdbx_description
1 polymer ?
#
loop_
_entity_poly.entity_id
_entity_poly.type
_entity_poly.pdbx_seq_one_letter_code
_entity_poly.pdbx_strand_id
1 'polypeptide(L)' 'MNPNPLISAASVIAAGLAVGLASIGPGVGQGTAAGQAVEGIARQPGAEGKIREQLIRFNNKFFNKPYKEL' A
#
# COMPACT_ATOMS: atom_id res chain seq x y z
N MET A 1 -1.02 -34.68 14.10
CA MET A 1 -0.94 -34.82 12.62
C MET A 1 0.23 -33.96 12.16
N ASN A 2 1.32 -34.56 11.66
CA ASN A 2 2.40 -33.79 11.06
C ASN A 2 1.93 -33.33 9.68
N PRO A 3 2.00 -32.03 9.36
CA PRO A 3 1.64 -31.57 8.02
C PRO A 3 2.54 -32.27 7.00
N ASN A 4 1.96 -32.70 5.88
CA ASN A 4 2.74 -33.35 4.82
C ASN A 4 3.82 -32.35 4.36
N PRO A 5 5.13 -32.71 4.45
CA PRO A 5 6.21 -31.78 4.17
C PRO A 5 6.14 -31.16 2.76
N LEU A 6 5.52 -31.87 1.80
CA LEU A 6 5.27 -31.35 0.46
C LEU A 6 4.26 -30.20 0.47
N ILE A 7 3.19 -30.31 1.26
CA ILE A 7 2.17 -29.26 1.39
C ILE A 7 2.79 -28.03 2.05
N SER A 8 3.57 -28.22 3.12
CA SER A 8 4.27 -27.11 3.78
C SER A 8 5.24 -26.37 2.84
N ALA A 9 6.03 -27.11 2.06
CA ALA A 9 6.93 -26.53 1.06
C ALA A 9 6.17 -25.77 -0.04
N ALA A 10 5.08 -26.33 -0.55
CA ALA A 10 4.24 -25.66 -1.56
C ALA A 10 3.59 -24.39 -1.01
N SER A 11 3.11 -24.40 0.24
CA SER A 11 2.45 -23.24 0.86
C SER A 11 3.37 -22.04 1.02
N VAL A 12 4.63 -22.25 1.42
CA VAL A 12 5.58 -21.13 1.59
C VAL A 12 5.96 -20.49 0.25
N ILE A 13 6.10 -21.30 -0.81
CA ILE A 13 6.37 -20.81 -2.16
C ILE A 13 5.17 -20.03 -2.68
N ALA A 14 3.96 -20.59 -2.54
CA ALA A 14 2.73 -19.92 -2.94
C ALA A 14 2.53 -18.58 -2.21
N ALA A 15 2.80 -18.53 -0.90
CA ALA A 15 2.72 -17.31 -0.12
C ALA A 15 3.73 -16.24 -0.60
N GLY A 16 4.99 -16.64 -0.85
CA GLY A 16 6.01 -15.73 -1.36
C GLY A 16 5.64 -15.13 -2.72
N LEU A 17 5.15 -15.95 -3.64
CA LEU A 17 4.69 -15.49 -4.95
C LEU A 17 3.47 -14.58 -4.85
N ALA A 18 2.48 -14.96 -4.05
CA ALA A 18 1.27 -14.16 -3.85
C ALA A 18 1.60 -12.77 -3.29
N VAL A 19 2.43 -12.69 -2.24
CA VAL A 19 2.82 -11.42 -1.63
C VAL A 19 3.71 -10.60 -2.56
N GLY A 20 4.68 -11.23 -3.22
CA GLY A 20 5.58 -10.56 -4.15
C GLY A 20 4.82 -9.89 -5.30
N LEU A 21 3.93 -10.64 -5.95
CA LEU A 21 3.12 -10.12 -7.05
C LEU A 21 2.08 -9.08 -6.57
N ALA A 22 1.44 -9.31 -5.42
CA ALA A 22 0.47 -8.37 -4.86
C ALA A 22 1.11 -7.01 -4.49
N SER A 23 2.41 -6.99 -4.16
CA SER A 23 3.11 -5.77 -3.72
C SER A 23 3.36 -4.74 -4.83
N ILE A 24 3.28 -5.14 -6.11
CA ILE A 24 3.57 -4.26 -7.26
C ILE A 24 2.59 -3.08 -7.32
N GLY A 25 1.29 -3.35 -7.16
CA GLY A 25 0.26 -2.31 -7.19
C GLY A 25 0.46 -1.24 -6.11
N PRO A 26 0.55 -1.62 -4.82
CA PRO A 26 0.89 -0.70 -3.74
C PRO A 26 2.20 0.04 -3.95
N GLY A 27 3.27 -0.64 -4.41
CA GLY A 27 4.56 -0.03 -4.65
C GLY A 27 4.51 1.11 -5.67
N VAL A 28 3.87 0.88 -6.82
CA VAL A 28 3.71 1.91 -7.86
C VAL A 28 2.80 3.04 -7.39
N GLY A 29 1.67 2.72 -6.75
CA GLY A 29 0.71 3.72 -6.28
C GLY A 29 1.27 4.63 -5.19
N GLN A 30 1.90 4.05 -4.16
CA GLN A 30 2.50 4.80 -3.06
C GLN A 30 3.72 5.60 -3.52
N GLY A 31 4.57 5.04 -4.38
CA GLY A 31 5.72 5.76 -4.94
C GLY A 31 5.31 6.99 -5.74
N THR A 32 4.29 6.84 -6.59
CA THR A 32 3.74 7.96 -7.38
C THR A 32 3.14 9.04 -6.48
N ALA A 33 2.33 8.65 -5.49
CA ALA A 33 1.75 9.59 -4.53
C ALA A 33 2.83 10.35 -3.72
N ALA A 34 3.90 9.64 -3.32
CA ALA A 34 5.03 10.26 -2.64
C ALA A 34 5.77 11.27 -3.52
N GLY A 35 6.03 10.93 -4.78
CA GLY A 35 6.66 11.84 -5.74
C GLY A 35 5.85 13.13 -5.93
N GLN A 36 4.53 13.00 -6.12
CA GLN A 36 3.63 14.14 -6.26
C GLN A 36 3.52 14.98 -4.98
N ALA A 37 3.58 14.35 -3.81
CA ALA A 37 3.61 15.07 -2.54
C ALA A 37 4.89 15.91 -2.40
N VAL A 38 6.06 15.34 -2.73
CA VAL A 38 7.34 16.07 -2.69
C VAL A 38 7.33 17.23 -3.67
N GLU A 39 6.84 17.02 -4.90
CA GLU A 39 6.67 18.07 -5.90
C GLU A 39 5.73 19.19 -5.41
N GLY A 40 4.61 18.81 -4.78
CA GLY A 40 3.66 19.75 -4.18
C GLY A 40 4.25 20.56 -3.03
N ILE A 41 5.06 19.94 -2.17
CA ILE A 41 5.79 20.61 -1.09
C ILE A 41 6.80 21.60 -1.66
N ALA A 42 7.55 21.20 -2.70
CA ALA A 42 8.52 22.07 -3.36
C ALA A 42 7.86 23.31 -3.98
N ARG A 43 6.66 23.16 -4.57
CA ARG A 43 5.86 24.28 -5.10
C ARG A 43 5.24 25.14 -4.01
N GLN A 44 4.82 24.54 -2.90
CA GLN A 44 4.17 25.25 -1.80
C GLN A 44 4.66 24.74 -0.44
N PRO A 45 5.80 25.24 0.06
CA PRO A 45 6.40 24.77 1.31
C PRO A 45 5.51 25.08 2.53
N GLY A 46 4.74 26.18 2.50
CA GLY A 46 3.78 26.51 3.57
C GLY A 46 2.62 25.52 3.72
N ALA A 47 2.39 24.64 2.74
CA ALA A 47 1.36 23.60 2.80
C ALA A 47 1.93 22.23 3.20
N GLU A 48 3.21 22.13 3.56
CA GLU A 48 3.90 20.85 3.81
C GLU A 48 3.15 19.95 4.78
N GLY A 49 2.73 20.47 5.94
CA GLY A 49 2.02 19.70 6.95
C GLY A 49 0.74 19.06 6.42
N LYS A 50 -0.03 19.80 5.61
CA LYS A 50 -1.27 19.30 5.00
C LYS A 50 -0.98 18.24 3.93
N ILE A 51 0.03 18.45 3.09
CA ILE A 51 0.40 17.50 2.02
C ILE A 51 0.91 16.18 2.63
N ARG A 52 1.79 16.27 3.64
CA ARG A 52 2.30 15.11 4.38
C ARG A 52 1.17 14.33 5.07
N GLU A 53 0.23 15.03 5.70
CA GLU A 53 -0.92 14.40 6.33
C GLU A 53 -1.78 13.63 5.31
N GLN A 54 -2.06 14.24 4.15
CA GLN A 54 -2.82 13.58 3.08
C GLN A 54 -2.07 12.35 2.54
N LEU A 55 -0.75 12.42 2.38
CA LEU A 55 0.07 11.27 1.96
C LEU A 55 -0.04 10.11 2.95
N ILE A 56 0.05 10.37 4.26
CA ILE A 56 -0.02 9.32 5.29
C ILE A 56 -1.43 8.71 5.34
N ARG A 57 -2.47 9.55 5.22
CA ARG A 57 -3.88 9.10 5.22
C ARG A 57 -4.35 8.48 3.91
N PHE A 58 -3.51 8.50 2.87
CA PHE A 58 -3.86 8.11 1.51
C PHE A 58 -4.59 6.76 1.46
N ASN A 59 -4.04 5.74 2.10
CA ASN A 59 -4.62 4.39 2.09
C ASN A 59 -5.95 4.30 2.86
N ASN A 60 -6.06 4.99 4.01
CA ASN A 60 -7.22 4.92 4.89
C ASN A 60 -8.50 5.42 4.20
N LYS A 61 -8.41 6.37 3.26
CA LYS A 61 -9.57 6.88 2.50
C LYS A 61 -10.19 5.84 1.55
N PHE A 62 -9.41 4.85 1.08
CA PHE A 62 -9.91 3.82 0.17
C PHE A 62 -10.52 2.63 0.91
N PHE A 63 -9.91 2.20 2.01
CA PHE A 63 -10.37 1.02 2.75
C PHE A 63 -11.42 1.34 3.82
N ASN A 64 -11.44 2.58 4.33
CA ASN A 64 -12.42 3.04 5.30
C ASN A 64 -13.49 3.90 4.61
N LYS A 65 -14.11 3.35 3.56
CA LYS A 65 -15.36 3.92 3.06
C LYS A 65 -16.48 3.52 4.03
N PRO A 66 -17.31 4.47 4.49
CA PRO A 66 -18.47 4.12 5.28
C PRO A 66 -19.36 3.20 4.43
N TYR A 67 -19.70 2.02 4.95
CA TYR A 67 -20.59 1.04 4.31
C TYR A 67 -22.01 1.58 3.97
N LYS A 68 -22.24 2.87 4.20
CA LYS A 68 -23.49 3.58 3.93
C LYS A 68 -23.54 4.20 2.52
N GLU A 69 -22.49 4.07 1.72
CA GLU A 69 -22.43 4.54 0.32
C GLU A 69 -22.47 3.38 -0.72
N LEU A 70 -22.90 2.18 -0.30
CA LEU A 70 -23.23 1.03 -1.16
C LEU A 70 -24.75 0.85 -1.20
#